data_AF-A0A1A8H9T1-F1
#
_entry.id   AF-A0A1A8H9T1-F1
#
_cell.length_a   1.000
_cell.length_b   1.000
_cell.length_c   1.000
_cell.angle_alpha   90.00
_cell.angle_beta   90.00
_cell.angle_gamma   90.00
#
_symmetry.space_group_name_H-M   'P 1'
#
loop_
_entity.id
_entity.type
_entity.pdbx_description
1 polymer ?
#
loop_
_entity_poly.entity_id
_entity_poly.type
_entity_poly.pdbx_seq_one_letter_code
_entity_poly.pdbx_strand_id
1 'polypeptide(L)'
;EVGRQTTSATADSIIEVQRYLGEGNISRQENPLTYWGNRKTSYPNLFHLALQFLCTPASSVPCERVFSKAGEIVSKKRNRLNAKTLDKLIFLNKNL
;
A
#
# COMPACT_ATOMS: atom_id res chain seq x y z
N GLU A 1 -18.91 -13.29 -36.34
CA GLU A 1 -19.51 -12.39 -35.33
C GLU A 1 -19.36 -13.05 -33.97
N VAL A 2 -18.31 -12.69 -33.22
CA VAL A 2 -18.00 -13.32 -31.92
C VAL A 2 -18.70 -12.51 -30.85
N GLY A 3 -19.67 -13.15 -30.18
CA GLY A 3 -20.52 -12.53 -29.16
C GLY A 3 -19.72 -11.86 -28.06
N ARG A 4 -19.93 -10.57 -27.90
CA ARG A 4 -19.40 -9.75 -26.81
C ARG A 4 -20.01 -10.27 -25.50
N GLN A 5 -19.22 -11.00 -24.71
CA GLN A 5 -19.59 -11.40 -23.36
C GLN A 5 -19.73 -10.13 -22.50
N THR A 6 -20.95 -9.63 -22.33
CA THR A 6 -21.27 -8.62 -21.32
C THR A 6 -21.56 -9.34 -20.02
N THR A 7 -20.53 -9.81 -19.32
CA THR A 7 -20.67 -10.05 -17.89
C THR A 7 -20.81 -8.69 -17.21
N SER A 8 -21.83 -8.52 -16.39
CA SER A 8 -22.03 -7.28 -15.63
C SER A 8 -20.85 -7.17 -14.65
N ALA A 9 -19.99 -6.17 -14.81
CA ALA A 9 -18.79 -5.97 -13.97
C ALA A 9 -19.12 -5.99 -12.46
N THR A 10 -20.33 -5.55 -12.09
CA THR A 10 -20.86 -5.64 -10.73
C THR A 10 -21.10 -7.08 -10.28
N ALA A 11 -21.65 -7.93 -11.16
CA ALA A 11 -21.87 -9.34 -10.86
C ALA A 11 -20.54 -10.09 -10.68
N ASP A 12 -19.54 -9.81 -11.53
CA ASP A 12 -18.20 -10.40 -11.43
C ASP A 12 -17.53 -10.03 -10.10
N SER A 13 -17.65 -8.76 -9.68
CA SER A 13 -17.15 -8.28 -8.39
C SER A 13 -17.86 -8.93 -7.20
N ILE A 14 -19.19 -9.13 -7.28
CA ILE A 14 -19.97 -9.81 -6.24
C ILE A 14 -19.52 -11.27 -6.10
N ILE A 15 -19.34 -11.97 -7.22
CA ILE A 15 -18.88 -13.38 -7.22
C ILE A 15 -17.49 -13.48 -6.59
N GLU A 16 -16.59 -12.55 -6.91
CA GLU A 16 -15.24 -12.48 -6.35
C GLU A 16 -15.27 -12.34 -4.82
N VAL A 17 -16.08 -11.43 -4.29
CA VAL A 17 -16.26 -11.21 -2.85
C VAL A 17 -16.88 -12.43 -2.17
N GLN A 18 -17.94 -13.00 -2.74
CA GLN A 18 -18.61 -14.18 -2.17
C GLN A 18 -17.66 -15.37 -2.09
N ARG A 19 -16.84 -15.57 -3.13
CA ARG A 19 -15.82 -16.63 -3.14
C ARG A 19 -14.79 -16.41 -2.03
N TYR A 20 -14.26 -15.20 -1.87
CA TYR A 20 -13.30 -14.88 -0.81
C TYR A 20 -13.90 -15.08 0.59
N LEU A 21 -15.15 -14.66 0.82
CA LEU A 21 -15.83 -14.83 2.11
C LEU A 21 -16.14 -16.30 2.45
N GLY A 22 -16.21 -17.17 1.44
CA GLY A 22 -16.39 -18.61 1.62
C GLY A 22 -15.10 -19.38 1.89
N GLU A 23 -13.93 -18.75 1.73
CA GLU A 23 -12.65 -19.38 2.03
C GLU A 23 -12.31 -19.33 3.53
N GLY A 24 -11.49 -20.29 3.97
CA GLY A 24 -10.91 -20.24 5.30
C GLY A 24 -9.89 -19.11 5.44
N ASN A 25 -9.81 -18.52 6.63
CA ASN A 25 -8.80 -17.52 6.95
C ASN A 25 -7.39 -18.12 6.87
N ILE A 26 -6.42 -17.30 6.44
CA ILE A 26 -5.00 -17.67 6.52
C ILE A 26 -4.55 -17.90 7.96
N SER A 27 -3.51 -18.72 8.11
CA SER A 27 -2.86 -18.88 9.40
C SER A 27 -2.29 -17.56 9.92
N ARG A 28 -2.30 -17.36 11.25
CA ARG A 28 -1.74 -16.15 11.88
C ARG A 28 -0.23 -16.03 11.70
N GLN A 29 0.46 -17.11 11.34
CA GLN A 29 1.89 -17.12 11.07
C GLN A 29 2.23 -16.77 9.62
N GLU A 30 1.23 -16.72 8.72
CA GLU A 30 1.45 -16.39 7.31
C GLU A 30 1.49 -14.88 7.06
N ASN A 31 2.24 -14.49 6.02
CA ASN A 31 2.33 -13.11 5.60
C ASN A 31 1.14 -12.77 4.67
N PRO A 32 0.28 -11.80 5.04
CA PRO A 32 -0.89 -11.44 4.24
C PRO A 32 -0.51 -10.87 2.86
N LEU A 33 0.62 -10.18 2.73
CA LEU A 33 1.10 -9.67 1.44
C LEU A 33 1.49 -10.80 0.49
N THR A 34 2.07 -11.89 1.02
CA THR A 34 2.41 -13.09 0.23
C THR A 34 1.16 -13.84 -0.20
N TYR A 35 0.17 -13.98 0.70
CA TYR A 35 -1.12 -14.56 0.38
C TYR A 35 -1.81 -13.82 -0.79
N TRP A 36 -1.90 -12.49 -0.70
CA TRP A 36 -2.50 -11.68 -1.76
C TRP A 36 -1.69 -11.74 -3.05
N GLY A 37 -0.35 -11.73 -2.97
CA GLY A 37 0.54 -11.91 -4.13
C GLY A 37 0.28 -13.19 -4.91
N ASN A 38 0.12 -14.31 -4.21
CA ASN A 38 -0.16 -15.63 -4.81
C ASN A 38 -1.56 -15.71 -5.42
N ARG A 39 -2.49 -14.86 -5.00
CA ARG A 39 -3.91 -14.92 -5.41
C ARG A 39 -4.35 -13.76 -6.30
N LYS A 40 -3.40 -12.97 -6.79
CA LYS A 40 -3.63 -11.85 -7.71
C LYS A 40 -4.45 -12.23 -8.94
N THR A 41 -4.25 -13.42 -9.50
CA THR A 41 -4.98 -13.91 -10.67
C THR A 41 -6.40 -14.36 -10.34
N SER A 42 -6.61 -14.88 -9.13
CA SER A 42 -7.91 -15.40 -8.67
C SER A 42 -8.83 -14.29 -8.15
N TYR A 43 -8.24 -13.22 -7.62
CA TYR A 43 -8.94 -12.10 -7.00
C TYR A 43 -8.35 -10.75 -7.46
N PRO A 44 -8.52 -10.36 -8.75
CA PRO A 44 -7.88 -9.17 -9.28
C PRO A 44 -8.38 -7.86 -8.66
N ASN A 45 -9.68 -7.73 -8.36
CA ASN A 45 -10.23 -6.51 -7.78
C ASN A 45 -9.93 -6.43 -6.27
N LEU A 46 -10.10 -7.54 -5.54
CA LEU A 46 -9.79 -7.59 -4.12
C LEU A 46 -8.29 -7.46 -3.87
N PHE A 47 -7.43 -7.99 -4.73
CA PHE A 47 -5.99 -7.82 -4.63
C PHE A 47 -5.58 -6.33 -4.66
N HIS A 48 -6.20 -5.55 -5.55
CA HIS A 48 -5.93 -4.12 -5.62
C HIS A 48 -6.31 -3.40 -4.32
N LEU A 49 -7.48 -3.71 -3.78
CA LEU A 49 -7.93 -3.18 -2.49
C LEU A 49 -7.01 -3.64 -1.34
N ALA A 50 -6.67 -4.92 -1.30
CA ALA A 50 -5.81 -5.49 -0.27
C ALA A 50 -4.44 -4.83 -0.21
N LEU A 51 -3.82 -4.55 -1.37
CA LEU A 51 -2.57 -3.79 -1.42
C LEU A 51 -2.75 -2.38 -0.84
N GLN A 52 -3.84 -1.69 -1.18
CA GLN A 52 -4.08 -0.34 -0.67
C GLN A 52 -4.25 -0.34 0.85
N PHE A 53 -5.04 -1.27 1.40
CA PHE A 53 -5.32 -1.31 2.84
C PHE A 53 -4.17 -1.89 3.67
N LEU A 54 -3.47 -2.91 3.18
CA LEU A 54 -2.37 -3.55 3.92
C LEU A 54 -1.07 -2.78 3.87
N CYS A 55 -0.80 -2.03 2.79
CA CYS A 55 0.39 -1.19 2.68
C CYS A 55 0.20 0.18 3.32
N THR A 56 -1.02 0.55 3.72
CA THR A 56 -1.26 1.79 4.44
C THR A 56 -0.81 1.63 5.89
N PRO A 57 0.13 2.45 6.39
CA PRO A 57 0.54 2.37 7.78
C PRO A 57 -0.64 2.69 8.69
N ALA A 58 -0.84 1.88 9.74
CA ALA A 58 -1.93 2.05 10.69
C ALA A 58 -1.80 3.33 11.56
N SER A 59 -0.70 4.06 11.46
CA SER A 59 -0.44 5.28 12.25
C SER A 59 0.41 6.29 11.47
N SER A 60 0.39 7.54 11.92
CA SER A 60 1.26 8.64 11.46
C SER A 60 2.70 8.52 11.95
N VAL A 61 3.02 7.55 12.82
CA VAL A 61 4.35 7.38 13.44
C VAL A 61 5.50 7.31 12.42
N PRO A 62 5.38 6.63 11.26
CA PRO A 62 6.41 6.65 10.23
C PRO A 62 6.68 8.07 9.70
N CYS A 63 5.62 8.86 9.50
CA CYS A 63 5.72 10.26 9.08
C CYS A 63 6.38 11.11 10.17
N GLU A 64 5.98 10.96 11.42
CA GLU A 64 6.59 11.68 12.56
C GLU A 64 8.08 11.38 12.70
N ARG A 65 8.50 10.12 12.48
CA ARG A 65 9.93 9.76 12.45
C ARG A 65 10.68 10.44 11.31
N VAL A 66 10.04 10.63 10.15
CA VAL A 66 10.63 11.40 9.03
C VAL A 66 10.76 12.88 9.42
N PHE A 67 9.71 13.47 9.98
CA PHE A 67 9.69 14.89 10.37
C PHE A 67 10.62 15.21 11.53
N SER A 68 10.77 14.32 12.51
CA SER A 68 11.76 14.47 13.59
C SER A 68 13.18 14.49 13.04
N LYS A 69 13.51 13.57 12.11
CA LYS A 69 14.83 13.55 11.47
C LYS A 69 15.05 14.76 10.57
N ALA A 70 14.01 15.24 9.88
CA ALA A 70 14.03 16.49 9.15
C ALA A 70 14.29 17.70 10.08
N GLY A 71 13.67 17.72 11.25
CA GLY A 71 13.90 18.74 12.28
C GLY A 71 15.36 18.79 12.76
N GLU A 72 16.01 17.63 12.89
CA GLU A 72 17.45 17.55 13.17
C GLU A 72 18.31 18.07 12.00
N ILE A 73 17.93 17.80 10.75
CA ILE A 73 18.63 18.30 9.55
C ILE A 73 18.50 19.84 9.43
N VAL A 74 17.34 20.38 9.81
CA VAL A 74 17.01 21.82 9.79
C VAL A 74 17.42 22.54 11.09
N SER A 75 18.04 21.84 12.04
CA SER A 75 18.43 22.39 13.36
C SER A 75 19.14 23.73 13.25
N LYS A 76 19.03 24.57 14.30
CA LYS A 76 19.48 25.98 14.38
C LYS A 76 20.89 26.29 13.85
N LYS A 77 21.75 25.27 13.69
CA LYS A 77 23.09 25.34 13.09
C LYS A 77 23.12 25.33 11.54
N ARG A 78 22.03 25.00 10.84
CA ARG A 78 21.91 24.92 9.36
C ARG A 78 20.70 25.68 8.80
N ASN A 79 20.46 26.89 9.29
CA ASN A 79 19.28 27.72 8.93
C ASN A 79 19.26 28.32 7.51
N ARG A 80 20.22 27.98 6.63
CA ARG A 80 20.28 28.47 5.23
C ARG A 80 19.92 27.42 4.17
N LEU A 81 19.25 26.33 4.57
CA LEU A 81 18.78 25.31 3.63
C LEU A 81 17.47 25.75 2.96
N ASN A 82 17.49 25.81 1.62
CA ASN A 82 16.28 25.98 0.83
C ASN A 82 15.41 24.71 0.92
N ALA A 83 14.08 24.87 0.92
CA ALA A 83 13.12 23.77 1.01
C ALA A 83 13.38 22.63 0.00
N LYS A 84 13.69 22.99 -1.26
CA LYS A 84 14.03 22.01 -2.31
C LYS A 84 15.26 21.15 -2.00
N THR A 85 16.24 21.71 -1.27
CA THR A 85 17.45 20.97 -0.86
C THR A 85 17.16 20.06 0.32
N LEU A 86 16.29 20.50 1.23
CA LEU A 86 15.82 19.70 2.36
C LEU A 86 15.04 18.46 1.88
N ASP A 87 14.12 18.61 0.93
CA ASP A 87 13.35 17.49 0.38
C ASP A 87 14.27 16.40 -0.19
N LYS A 88 15.29 16.81 -0.96
CA LYS A 88 16.30 15.89 -1.51
C LYS A 88 17.09 15.17 -0.42
N LEU A 89 17.47 15.89 0.65
CA LEU A 89 18.19 15.30 1.78
C LEU A 89 17.34 14.30 2.55
N ILE A 90 16.06 14.60 2.80
CA ILE A 90 15.14 13.69 3.46
C ILE A 90 14.91 12.45 2.58
N PHE A 91 14.70 12.64 1.28
CA PHE A 91 14.55 11.55 0.33
C PHE A 91 15.77 10.62 0.34
N LEU A 92 16.98 11.16 0.19
CA LEU A 92 18.21 10.38 0.24
C LEU A 92 18.38 9.67 1.59
N ASN A 93 18.10 10.34 2.71
CA ASN A 93 18.23 9.74 4.04
C ASN A 93 17.25 8.59 4.30
N LYS A 94 16.09 8.58 3.64
CA LYS A 94 15.07 7.53 3.82
C LYS A 94 15.21 6.37 2.85
N ASN A 95 15.92 6.55 1.74
CA ASN A 95 16.05 5.56 0.67
C ASN A 95 17.48 4.98 0.51
N LEU A 96 18.46 5.46 1.30
CA LEU A 96 19.80 4.87 1.47
C LEU A 96 19.85 4.07 2.77
#